data_AF-A0A7L4MMG8-F1
#
_entry.id   AF-A0A7L4MMG8-F1
#
_cell.length_a   1.000
_cell.length_b   1.000
_cell.length_c   1.000
_cell.angle_alpha   90.00
_cell.angle_beta   90.00
_cell.angle_gamma   90.00
#
_symmetry.space_group_name_H-M   'P 1'
#
loop_
_entity.id
_entity.type
_entity.pdbx_description
1 polymer ?
#
loop_
_entity_poly.entity_id
_entity_poly.type
_entity_poly.pdbx_seq_one_letter_code
_entity_poly.pdbx_strand_id
1 'polypeptide(L)'
;SNACVKCLPVKQTDNLAEANASEEDKIKAMMIQSCREYINYMKNPWDSPPPTYICFRCGNPGHYRKNCPTNGDKNFKPVPRTKKSTGIPRSFMTEVKDPNTKGAMLTNSGTYAIPILNAEAYAREKKEKPPFLPAEPSSSSEDPVPDELLCPLCKEIMTDAAVIPCCGNSYCDEC
;
A
#
# COMPACT_ATOMS: atom_id res chain seq x y z
N SER A 1 47.52 41.21 12.43
CA SER A 1 47.27 39.99 11.63
C SER A 1 47.78 38.80 12.41
N ASN A 2 46.92 37.92 12.91
CA ASN A 2 47.28 36.53 13.21
C ASN A 2 45.99 35.74 13.37
N ALA A 3 45.66 35.01 12.29
CA ALA A 3 44.50 34.15 12.22
C ALA A 3 44.63 33.05 13.28
N CYS A 4 43.61 32.94 14.13
CA CYS A 4 43.42 31.82 15.04
C CYS A 4 43.45 30.52 14.23
N VAL A 5 44.54 29.76 14.40
CA VAL A 5 44.74 28.47 13.76
C VAL A 5 43.65 27.55 14.27
N LYS A 6 42.76 27.18 13.35
CA LYS A 6 41.63 26.28 13.51
C LYS A 6 42.01 25.09 14.39
N CYS A 7 41.39 24.96 15.56
CA CYS A 7 41.34 23.72 16.33
C CYS A 7 40.62 22.67 15.48
N LEU A 8 41.36 21.96 14.62
CA LEU A 8 40.87 20.76 13.97
C LEU A 8 40.50 19.75 15.08
N PRO A 9 39.32 19.12 15.02
CA PRO A 9 38.95 18.16 16.04
C PRO A 9 39.94 17.00 15.99
N VAL A 10 40.56 16.68 17.13
CA VAL A 10 41.47 15.53 17.40
C VAL A 10 40.86 14.17 16.98
N LYS A 11 39.60 14.17 16.56
CA LYS A 11 38.79 13.03 16.12
C LYS A 11 39.30 12.34 14.83
N GLN A 12 40.33 12.85 14.16
CA GLN A 12 40.80 12.33 12.85
C GLN A 12 42.31 12.04 12.74
N THR A 13 43.09 12.14 13.82
CA THR A 13 44.53 11.82 13.77
C THR A 13 44.77 10.39 14.26
N ASP A 14 45.49 9.59 13.46
CA ASP A 14 45.87 8.21 13.82
C ASP A 14 46.96 8.17 14.92
N ASN A 15 47.75 9.25 15.03
CA ASN A 15 48.78 9.39 16.05
C ASN A 15 48.40 10.51 17.05
N LEU A 16 47.82 10.12 18.20
CA LEU A 16 47.43 11.07 19.25
C LEU A 16 48.63 11.65 20.04
N ALA A 17 49.79 10.98 20.00
CA ALA A 17 50.96 11.41 20.77
C ALA A 17 51.48 12.77 20.24
N GLU A 18 51.49 12.94 18.93
CA GLU A 18 51.95 14.15 18.22
C GLU A 18 50.87 15.22 18.09
N ALA A 19 49.63 14.95 18.51
CA ALA A 19 48.53 15.91 18.38
C ALA A 19 48.74 17.13 19.30
N ASN A 20 48.51 18.34 18.79
CA ASN A 20 48.53 19.59 19.56
C ASN A 20 47.20 19.78 20.30
N ALA A 21 46.96 18.96 21.33
CA ALA A 21 45.76 19.01 22.18
C ALA A 21 46.11 18.77 23.66
N SER A 22 45.22 19.14 24.57
CA SER A 22 45.38 18.84 26.00
C SER A 22 45.40 17.33 26.24
N GLU A 23 46.06 16.90 27.31
CA GLU A 23 46.15 15.48 27.68
C GLU A 23 44.75 14.87 27.88
N GLU A 24 43.82 15.64 28.45
CA GLU A 24 42.43 15.23 28.65
C GLU A 24 41.70 15.00 27.33
N ASP A 25 41.96 15.84 26.32
CA ASP A 25 41.31 15.71 25.02
C ASP A 25 41.94 14.59 24.18
N LYS A 26 43.24 14.32 24.36
CA LYS A 26 43.91 13.12 23.82
C LYS A 26 43.33 11.84 24.43
N ILE A 27 43.15 11.79 25.76
CA ILE A 27 42.56 10.63 26.45
C ILE A 27 41.11 10.40 25.99
N LYS A 28 40.30 11.47 25.87
CA LYS A 28 38.93 11.36 25.34
C LYS A 28 38.91 10.89 23.89
N ALA A 29 39.80 11.41 23.05
CA ALA A 29 39.87 11.01 21.65
C ALA A 29 40.29 9.54 21.50
N MET A 30 41.24 9.05 22.31
CA MET A 30 41.60 7.63 22.37
C MET A 30 40.40 6.75 22.73
N MET A 31 39.65 7.10 23.79
CA MET A 31 38.45 6.37 24.21
C MET A 31 37.35 6.36 23.15
N ILE A 32 37.21 7.45 22.40
CA ILE A 32 36.23 7.55 21.30
C ILE A 32 36.68 6.72 20.10
N GLN A 33 37.97 6.79 19.72
CA GLN A 33 38.53 6.06 18.58
C GLN A 33 38.50 4.55 18.84
N SER A 34 38.88 4.10 20.05
CA SER A 34 38.85 2.69 20.43
C SER A 34 37.43 2.11 20.40
N CYS A 35 36.42 2.92 20.76
CA CYS A 35 35.02 2.50 20.79
C CYS A 35 34.25 2.82 19.50
N ARG A 36 34.87 3.47 18.51
CA ARG A 36 34.18 3.99 17.30
C ARG A 36 33.57 2.88 16.47
N GLU A 37 34.33 1.82 16.19
CA GLU A 37 33.88 0.67 15.41
C GLU A 37 32.75 -0.08 16.13
N TYR A 38 32.85 -0.22 17.46
CA TYR A 38 31.82 -0.86 18.28
C TYR A 38 30.53 -0.04 18.36
N ILE A 39 30.63 1.29 18.51
CA ILE A 39 29.46 2.19 18.49
C ILE A 39 28.79 2.18 17.10
N ASN A 40 29.56 2.13 16.01
CA ASN A 40 29.00 2.02 14.67
C ASN A 40 28.30 0.68 14.44
N TYR A 41 28.81 -0.40 15.02
CA TYR A 41 28.16 -1.71 14.99
C TYR A 41 26.88 -1.77 15.86
N MET A 42 26.88 -1.09 17.01
CA MET A 42 25.73 -1.00 17.91
C MET A 42 24.69 0.05 17.50
N LYS A 43 25.02 0.93 16.54
CA LYS A 43 24.04 1.80 15.90
C LYS A 43 23.11 0.94 15.07
N ASN A 44 21.96 0.60 15.66
CA ASN A 44 20.86 0.03 14.91
C ASN A 44 20.50 1.00 13.76
N PRO A 45 20.59 0.58 12.49
CA PRO A 45 20.14 1.40 11.35
C PRO A 45 18.65 1.77 11.42
N TRP A 46 17.94 1.19 12.38
CA TRP A 46 16.51 1.27 12.61
C TRP A 46 16.07 2.46 13.47
N ASP A 47 16.99 3.20 14.09
CA ASP A 47 16.61 4.28 15.01
C ASP A 47 16.22 5.58 14.28
N SER A 48 16.79 5.83 13.11
CA SER A 48 16.44 6.98 12.27
C SER A 48 16.19 6.52 10.85
N PRO A 49 15.02 6.80 10.28
CA PRO A 49 14.73 6.42 8.91
C PRO A 49 15.58 7.22 7.91
N PRO A 50 15.75 6.73 6.67
CA PRO A 50 16.43 7.47 5.62
C PRO A 50 15.82 8.88 5.42
N PRO A 51 16.59 9.87 4.95
CA PRO A 51 16.09 11.24 4.75
C PRO A 51 14.86 11.35 3.82
N THR A 52 14.67 10.38 2.93
CA THR A 52 13.53 10.29 2.00
C THR A 52 12.27 9.65 2.60
N TYR A 53 12.39 9.05 3.78
CA TYR A 53 11.25 8.42 4.46
C TYR A 53 10.40 9.46 5.15
N ILE A 54 9.08 9.36 4.93
CA ILE A 54 8.07 10.16 5.61
C ILE A 54 7.20 9.27 6.48
N CYS A 55 6.94 9.70 7.72
CA CYS A 55 6.12 8.94 8.65
C CYS A 55 4.71 8.73 8.09
N PHE A 56 4.24 7.48 8.10
CA PHE A 56 2.93 7.11 7.58
C PHE A 56 1.76 7.47 8.51
N ARG A 57 2.04 8.00 9.71
CA ARG A 57 1.03 8.56 10.62
C ARG A 57 0.93 10.07 10.43
N CYS A 58 2.01 10.80 10.68
CA CYS A 58 1.99 12.26 10.69
C CYS A 58 2.52 12.96 9.44
N GLY A 59 3.14 12.26 8.50
CA GLY A 59 3.70 12.83 7.27
C GLY A 59 5.06 13.51 7.43
N ASN A 60 5.53 13.74 8.66
CA ASN A 60 6.83 14.37 8.89
C ASN A 60 8.00 13.38 8.71
N PRO A 61 9.16 13.83 8.19
CA PRO A 61 10.36 13.00 8.07
C PRO A 61 11.04 12.76 9.44
N GLY A 62 12.07 11.93 9.46
CA GLY A 62 12.98 11.77 10.61
C GLY A 62 12.57 10.75 11.67
N HIS A 63 11.40 10.10 11.55
CA HIS A 63 11.00 9.01 12.45
C HIS A 63 10.09 7.99 11.76
N TYR A 64 10.15 6.73 12.20
CA TYR A 64 9.23 5.68 11.78
C TYR A 64 7.86 5.83 12.45
N ARG A 65 6.80 5.25 11.84
CA ARG A 65 5.44 5.24 12.42
C ARG A 65 5.39 4.75 13.88
N LYS A 66 6.27 3.81 14.26
CA LYS A 66 6.39 3.29 15.63
C LYS A 66 6.83 4.36 16.64
N ASN A 67 7.67 5.30 16.21
CA ASN A 67 8.26 6.36 17.03
C ASN A 67 7.62 7.72 16.72
N CYS A 68 6.35 7.72 16.29
CA CYS A 68 5.66 8.95 15.91
C CYS A 68 5.27 9.76 17.15
N PRO A 69 5.59 11.06 17.22
CA PRO A 69 5.26 11.89 18.39
C PRO A 69 3.76 11.99 18.62
N THR A 70 2.94 11.86 17.56
CA THR A 70 1.47 11.91 17.65
C THR A 70 0.84 10.56 18.01
N ASN A 71 1.62 9.58 18.49
CA ASN A 71 1.11 8.25 18.82
C ASN A 71 0.11 8.24 19.99
N GLY A 72 0.27 9.15 20.96
CA GLY A 72 -0.62 9.28 22.12
C GLY A 72 -1.91 10.08 21.85
N ASP A 73 -1.98 10.80 20.73
CA ASP A 73 -3.09 11.70 20.44
C ASP A 73 -4.27 10.94 19.81
N LYS A 74 -5.36 10.77 20.56
CA LYS A 74 -6.59 10.11 20.08
C LYS A 74 -7.33 10.91 18.99
N ASN A 75 -7.16 12.23 18.99
CA ASN A 75 -7.78 13.13 18.01
C ASN A 75 -6.97 13.28 16.72
N PHE A 76 -5.80 12.65 16.64
CA PHE A 76 -4.91 12.80 15.49
C PHE A 76 -5.49 12.09 14.27
N LYS A 77 -5.91 12.87 13.26
CA LYS A 77 -6.34 12.33 11.96
C LYS A 77 -5.09 12.10 11.09
N PRO A 78 -4.86 10.86 10.61
CA PRO A 78 -3.73 10.59 9.74
C PRO A 78 -3.83 11.41 8.46
N VAL A 79 -2.68 11.93 8.00
CA VAL A 79 -2.62 12.71 6.76
C VAL A 79 -2.94 11.78 5.58
N PRO A 80 -3.97 12.09 4.76
CA PRO A 80 -4.27 11.31 3.58
C PRO A 80 -3.09 11.35 2.61
N ARG A 81 -2.57 10.19 2.21
CA ARG A 81 -1.53 10.09 1.18
C ARG A 81 -2.16 9.65 -0.12
N THR A 82 -2.12 10.50 -1.13
CA THR A 82 -2.51 10.11 -2.48
C THR A 82 -1.57 9.02 -2.97
N LYS A 83 -2.14 7.89 -3.39
CA LYS A 83 -1.38 6.80 -4.02
C LYS A 83 -1.12 7.14 -5.48
N LYS A 84 0.06 6.78 -5.99
CA LYS A 84 0.35 6.90 -7.42
C LYS A 84 -0.28 5.72 -8.16
N SER A 85 -0.90 5.96 -9.31
CA SER A 85 -1.38 4.88 -10.17
C SER A 85 -0.20 4.20 -10.84
N THR A 86 -0.07 2.89 -10.68
CA THR A 86 0.91 2.08 -11.40
C THR A 86 0.18 0.92 -12.07
N GLY A 87 0.57 0.56 -13.30
CA GLY A 87 0.05 -0.60 -14.02
C GLY A 87 -1.37 -0.49 -14.62
N ILE A 88 -2.20 0.47 -14.20
CA ILE A 88 -3.56 0.65 -14.72
C ILE A 88 -3.53 1.60 -15.94
N PRO A 89 -4.06 1.21 -17.12
CA PRO A 89 -4.09 2.09 -18.29
C PRO A 89 -5.01 3.29 -18.09
N ARG A 90 -4.65 4.42 -18.71
CA ARG A 90 -5.41 5.70 -18.62
C ARG A 90 -6.83 5.60 -19.14
N SER A 91 -7.10 4.74 -20.12
CA SER A 91 -8.45 4.52 -20.67
C SER A 91 -9.44 3.99 -19.64
N PHE A 92 -8.96 3.32 -18.58
CA PHE A 92 -9.78 2.79 -17.50
C PHE A 92 -9.89 3.76 -16.31
N MET A 93 -9.47 5.01 -16.47
CA MET A 93 -9.47 6.04 -15.43
C MET A 93 -10.34 7.23 -15.82
N THR A 94 -11.05 7.76 -14.83
CA THR A 94 -11.79 9.02 -14.91
C THR A 94 -11.04 10.09 -14.15
N GLU A 95 -10.76 11.22 -14.79
CA GLU A 95 -10.08 12.35 -14.15
C GLU A 95 -10.99 13.04 -13.12
N VAL A 96 -10.40 13.46 -12.01
CA VAL A 96 -11.09 14.09 -10.89
C VAL A 96 -10.30 15.34 -10.47
N LYS A 97 -11.01 16.43 -10.16
CA LYS A 97 -10.38 17.69 -9.73
C LYS A 97 -9.93 17.65 -8.26
N ASP A 98 -10.71 16.98 -7.43
CA ASP A 98 -10.50 16.97 -5.99
C ASP A 98 -9.57 15.83 -5.53
N PRO A 99 -8.43 16.14 -4.88
CA PRO A 99 -7.49 15.13 -4.39
C PRO A 99 -8.01 14.32 -3.19
N ASN A 100 -9.08 14.79 -2.55
CA ASN A 100 -9.69 14.14 -1.38
C ASN A 100 -10.87 13.20 -1.77
N THR A 101 -11.17 13.06 -3.05
CA THR A 101 -12.20 12.12 -3.51
C THR A 101 -11.81 10.69 -3.17
N LYS A 102 -12.77 9.89 -2.71
CA LYS A 102 -12.53 8.49 -2.33
C LYS A 102 -11.95 7.73 -3.52
N GLY A 103 -10.78 7.11 -3.32
CA GLY A 103 -10.10 6.34 -4.35
C GLY A 103 -9.31 7.17 -5.38
N ALA A 104 -9.16 8.49 -5.18
CA ALA A 104 -8.32 9.32 -6.04
C ALA A 104 -6.84 8.89 -5.98
N MET A 105 -6.25 8.70 -7.16
CA MET A 105 -4.86 8.34 -7.37
C MET A 105 -4.18 9.40 -8.25
N LEU A 106 -2.89 9.63 -8.00
CA LEU A 106 -2.08 10.53 -8.83
C LEU A 106 -1.56 9.77 -10.05
N THR A 107 -1.88 10.24 -11.24
CA THR A 107 -1.38 9.68 -12.49
C THR A 107 0.03 10.16 -12.81
N ASN A 108 0.70 9.49 -13.76
CA ASN A 108 2.01 9.92 -14.24
C ASN A 108 1.98 11.30 -14.93
N SER A 109 0.82 11.75 -15.42
CA SER A 109 0.60 13.09 -15.97
C SER A 109 0.40 14.17 -14.91
N GLY A 110 0.37 13.80 -13.62
CA GLY A 110 0.17 14.75 -12.52
C GLY A 110 -1.29 15.13 -12.27
N THR A 111 -2.23 14.52 -12.98
CA THR A 111 -3.68 14.69 -12.75
C THR A 111 -4.18 13.66 -11.74
N TYR A 112 -5.20 14.00 -10.96
CA TYR A 112 -5.87 13.03 -10.09
C TYR A 112 -6.91 12.27 -10.90
N ALA A 113 -6.96 10.95 -10.73
CA ALA A 113 -7.91 10.10 -11.42
C ALA A 113 -8.35 8.92 -10.55
N ILE A 114 -9.53 8.38 -10.83
CA ILE A 114 -10.11 7.21 -10.17
C ILE A 114 -10.42 6.18 -11.26
N PRO A 115 -10.15 4.88 -11.05
CA PRO A 115 -10.60 3.85 -11.99
C PRO A 115 -12.12 3.90 -12.19
N ILE A 116 -12.59 3.77 -13.44
CA ILE A 116 -14.02 3.86 -13.80
C ILE A 116 -14.87 2.93 -12.93
N LEU A 117 -14.47 1.65 -12.83
CA LEU A 117 -15.13 0.65 -11.98
C LEU A 117 -15.23 1.07 -10.50
N ASN A 118 -14.21 1.74 -9.97
CA ASN A 118 -14.23 2.21 -8.59
C ASN A 118 -15.16 3.42 -8.44
N ALA A 119 -15.15 4.36 -9.39
CA ALA A 119 -16.05 5.50 -9.39
C ALA A 119 -17.52 5.05 -9.41
N GLU A 120 -17.86 4.08 -10.25
CA GLU A 120 -19.19 3.45 -10.30
C GLU A 120 -19.52 2.72 -8.98
N ALA A 121 -18.57 1.98 -8.41
CA ALA A 121 -18.78 1.28 -7.15
C ALA A 121 -19.00 2.24 -5.97
N TYR A 122 -18.41 3.44 -6.01
CA TYR A 122 -18.67 4.49 -5.01
C TYR A 122 -19.99 5.22 -5.24
N ALA A 123 -20.46 5.30 -6.49
CA ALA A 123 -21.78 5.83 -6.82
C ALA A 123 -22.91 4.88 -6.42
N ARG A 124 -22.66 3.56 -6.47
CA ARG A 124 -23.60 2.54 -6.00
C ARG A 124 -23.63 2.50 -4.47
N GLU A 125 -24.81 2.70 -3.89
CA GLU A 125 -25.01 2.55 -2.45
C GLU A 125 -24.83 1.08 -2.04
N LYS A 126 -23.87 0.81 -1.14
CA LYS A 126 -23.70 -0.52 -0.56
C LYS A 126 -24.79 -0.75 0.48
N LYS A 127 -25.82 -1.52 0.12
CA LYS A 127 -26.75 -2.10 1.09
C LYS A 127 -26.06 -3.31 1.72
N GLU A 128 -25.52 -3.16 2.93
CA GLU A 128 -25.06 -4.32 3.68
C GLU A 128 -26.28 -5.16 4.07
N LYS A 129 -26.38 -6.35 3.50
CA LYS A 129 -27.38 -7.33 3.91
C LYS A 129 -26.77 -8.15 5.06
N PRO A 130 -27.35 -8.11 6.27
CA PRO A 130 -26.88 -8.91 7.38
C PRO A 130 -26.84 -10.39 6.96
N PRO A 131 -25.81 -11.16 7.33
CA PRO A 131 -25.66 -12.57 6.97
C PRO A 131 -26.84 -13.47 7.37
N PHE A 132 -27.69 -13.00 8.27
CA PHE A 132 -28.79 -13.76 8.88
C PHE A 132 -30.17 -13.48 8.25
N LEU A 133 -30.28 -12.52 7.34
CA LEU A 133 -31.55 -12.30 6.64
C LEU A 133 -31.69 -13.32 5.50
N PRO A 134 -32.86 -13.97 5.34
CA PRO A 134 -33.14 -14.78 4.18
C PRO A 134 -32.81 -14.01 2.90
N ALA A 135 -32.14 -14.66 1.96
CA ALA A 135 -31.92 -14.08 0.66
C ALA A 135 -33.29 -13.80 0.02
N GLU A 136 -33.75 -12.55 0.07
CA GLU A 136 -34.68 -12.02 -0.93
C GLU A 136 -34.31 -12.59 -2.30
N PRO A 137 -35.25 -13.18 -3.05
CA PRO A 137 -34.96 -13.70 -4.38
C PRO A 137 -34.33 -12.56 -5.17
N SER A 138 -33.05 -12.74 -5.50
CA SER A 138 -32.36 -11.80 -6.37
C SER A 138 -33.17 -11.74 -7.65
N SER A 139 -33.67 -10.55 -7.99
CA SER A 139 -34.10 -10.16 -9.32
C SER A 139 -32.88 -10.24 -10.25
N SER A 140 -32.37 -11.45 -10.46
CA SER A 140 -31.71 -11.82 -11.70
C SER A 140 -32.77 -11.55 -12.75
N SER A 141 -32.48 -10.72 -13.75
CA SER A 141 -33.24 -10.81 -14.99
C SER A 141 -33.19 -12.27 -15.40
N GLU A 142 -34.32 -12.95 -15.33
CA GLU A 142 -34.48 -14.32 -15.82
C GLU A 142 -34.29 -14.23 -17.33
N ASP A 143 -33.02 -14.18 -17.78
CA ASP A 143 -32.71 -14.40 -19.18
C ASP A 143 -33.32 -15.77 -19.50
N PRO A 144 -34.24 -15.85 -20.49
CA PRO A 144 -34.95 -17.09 -20.76
C PRO A 144 -33.92 -18.17 -21.07
N VAL A 145 -34.07 -19.30 -20.38
CA VAL A 145 -33.18 -20.45 -20.54
C VAL A 145 -33.14 -20.80 -22.03
N PRO A 146 -31.95 -20.87 -22.66
CA PRO A 146 -31.84 -21.21 -24.07
C PRO A 146 -32.49 -22.56 -24.39
N ASP A 147 -33.20 -22.62 -25.52
CA ASP A 147 -33.91 -23.84 -25.97
C ASP A 147 -32.97 -25.06 -26.14
N GLU A 148 -31.67 -24.83 -26.33
CA GLU A 148 -30.65 -25.89 -26.41
C GLU A 148 -30.47 -26.68 -25.10
N LEU A 149 -30.84 -26.07 -23.96
CA LEU A 149 -30.77 -26.70 -22.64
C LEU A 149 -32.08 -27.39 -22.24
N LEU A 150 -33.10 -27.31 -23.09
CA LEU A 150 -34.39 -27.94 -22.87
C LEU A 150 -34.42 -29.32 -23.55
N CYS A 151 -34.94 -30.30 -22.83
CA CYS A 151 -35.18 -31.62 -23.39
C CYS A 151 -36.23 -31.52 -24.51
N PRO A 152 -35.97 -31.99 -25.74
CA PRO A 152 -36.94 -31.89 -26.82
C PRO A 152 -38.24 -32.69 -26.60
N LEU A 153 -38.26 -33.61 -25.62
CA LEU A 153 -39.43 -34.43 -25.28
C LEU A 153 -40.33 -33.76 -24.24
N CYS A 154 -39.79 -33.38 -23.08
CA CYS A 154 -40.56 -32.78 -21.98
C CYS A 154 -40.56 -31.24 -21.97
N LYS A 155 -39.71 -30.60 -22.77
CA LYS A 155 -39.55 -29.12 -22.87
C LYS A 155 -39.17 -28.43 -21.56
N GLU A 156 -38.67 -29.21 -20.60
CA GLU A 156 -38.06 -28.71 -19.36
C GLU A 156 -36.54 -28.78 -19.46
N ILE A 157 -35.84 -28.13 -18.53
CA ILE A 157 -34.38 -28.24 -18.42
C ILE A 157 -34.00 -29.71 -18.33
N MET A 158 -33.02 -30.09 -19.14
CA MET A 158 -32.52 -31.46 -19.15
C MET A 158 -31.98 -31.89 -17.78
N THR A 159 -32.52 -32.97 -17.23
CA THR A 159 -32.02 -33.64 -16.03
C THR A 159 -31.36 -34.96 -16.43
N ASP A 160 -30.10 -35.16 -16.03
CA ASP A 160 -29.28 -36.33 -16.40
C ASP A 160 -29.28 -36.57 -17.92
N ALA A 161 -28.70 -35.62 -18.66
CA ALA A 161 -28.69 -35.64 -20.11
C ALA A 161 -27.97 -36.87 -20.70
N ALA A 162 -28.71 -37.70 -21.45
CA ALA A 162 -28.18 -38.83 -22.21
C ALA A 162 -28.17 -38.51 -23.73
N VAL A 163 -27.11 -38.91 -24.43
CA VAL A 163 -26.94 -38.68 -25.88
C VAL A 163 -27.34 -39.93 -26.65
N ILE A 164 -28.26 -39.78 -27.62
CA ILE A 164 -28.68 -40.90 -28.47
C ILE A 164 -27.63 -41.16 -29.57
N PRO A 165 -27.04 -42.37 -29.66
CA PRO A 165 -25.95 -42.66 -30.60
C PRO A 165 -26.29 -42.52 -32.10
N CYS A 166 -27.57 -42.57 -32.48
CA CYS A 166 -27.98 -42.53 -33.88
C CYS A 166 -28.03 -41.10 -34.47
N CYS A 167 -28.20 -40.08 -33.64
CA CYS A 167 -28.40 -38.69 -34.09
C CYS A 167 -27.65 -37.64 -33.25
N GLY A 168 -27.04 -38.03 -32.13
CA GLY A 168 -26.30 -37.10 -31.26
C GLY A 168 -27.18 -36.14 -30.46
N ASN A 169 -28.50 -36.29 -30.51
CA ASN A 169 -29.42 -35.47 -29.73
C ASN A 169 -29.39 -35.90 -28.25
N SER A 170 -29.51 -34.91 -27.37
CA SER A 170 -29.50 -35.12 -25.92
C SER A 170 -30.92 -34.99 -25.36
N TYR A 171 -31.30 -35.89 -24.43
CA TYR A 171 -32.59 -35.92 -23.74
C TYR A 171 -32.40 -36.20 -22.25
N CYS A 172 -33.42 -36.00 -21.42
CA CYS A 172 -33.37 -36.51 -20.04
C CYS A 172 -33.28 -38.05 -20.08
N ASP A 173 -32.52 -38.66 -19.18
CA ASP A 173 -32.39 -40.13 -19.09
C ASP A 173 -33.75 -40.83 -18.90
N GLU A 174 -34.69 -40.16 -18.21
CA GLU A 174 -36.03 -40.70 -17.91
C GLU A 174 -37.09 -40.42 -18.99
N CYS A 175 -36.76 -39.69 -20.06
CA CYS A 175 -37.69 -39.32 -21.15
C CYS A 175 -37.52 -40.21 -22.39
#